data_AF-A0A4V1UMC6-F1
#
_entry.id   AF-A0A4V1UMC6-F1
#
_cell.length_a   1.000
_cell.length_b   1.000
_cell.length_c   1.000
_cell.angle_alpha   90.00
_cell.angle_beta   90.00
_cell.angle_gamma   90.00
#
_symmetry.space_group_name_H-M   'P 1'
#
loop_
_entity.id
_entity.type
_entity.pdbx_description
1 polymer ?
#
loop_
_entity_poly.entity_id
_entity_poly.type
_entity_poly.pdbx_seq_one_letter_code
_entity_poly.pdbx_strand_id
1 'polypeptide(L)'
;MNDTQTNLDLRQLRTQAKELLKAVRGGDAEAFARARPYFSRNDDFSLVSAQLVIARENGFSSWLELRRATGEEKRPDRLSEMFDAVDALDLERVRSLLRASPNLAGCWRKTDYGGWESVLHVAAKRGSLEIAAALVEAGAEVYAVRQSDYPPVFEARFSGNPELVEYLLAASAERDNGQPPTYGCGIDIVCASRLGMLDRVEMHLTRDPFAVYRRGCIGKTVLHWPAHNGYVDVVEELIRAGAVVDADEIGLYGGKPLHWAAEYSPSTLRSLLHHGADPNSRNLMKGEFEGYTPLHMCARQREECLENALLLLEAGAVLEAKDARGQTPLDVARTNGREQMVEYLAAQ
;
A
#
# COMPACT_ATOMS: atom_id res chain seq x y z
N MET A 1 -11.26 -58.20 5.94
CA MET A 1 -11.57 -58.53 4.53
C MET A 1 -12.27 -57.31 3.96
N ASN A 2 -11.67 -56.42 3.17
CA ASN A 2 -10.40 -56.42 2.48
C ASN A 2 -9.71 -55.06 2.65
N ASP A 3 -8.40 -55.11 2.84
CA ASP A 3 -7.46 -54.07 2.45
C ASP A 3 -7.64 -53.76 0.97
N THR A 4 -8.00 -52.51 0.68
CA THR A 4 -7.49 -51.74 -0.45
C THR A 4 -7.86 -50.30 -0.17
N GLN A 5 -7.09 -49.64 0.70
CA GLN A 5 -6.93 -48.20 0.58
C GLN A 5 -6.11 -48.02 -0.69
N THR A 6 -6.81 -48.04 -1.83
CA THR A 6 -6.22 -47.87 -3.16
C THR A 6 -5.43 -46.58 -3.09
N ASN A 7 -4.11 -46.68 -3.15
CA ASN A 7 -3.23 -45.53 -3.13
C ASN A 7 -3.53 -44.75 -4.41
N LEU A 8 -4.40 -43.75 -4.29
CA LEU A 8 -5.04 -43.11 -5.42
C LEU A 8 -4.02 -42.17 -6.08
N ASP A 9 -3.32 -42.65 -7.10
CA ASP A 9 -2.32 -41.87 -7.80
C ASP A 9 -3.00 -40.81 -8.67
N LEU A 10 -2.92 -39.55 -8.23
CA LEU A 10 -3.44 -38.38 -8.95
C LEU A 10 -2.84 -38.22 -10.35
N ARG A 11 -1.62 -38.74 -10.59
CA ARG A 11 -1.05 -38.77 -11.95
C ARG A 11 -1.77 -39.77 -12.83
N GLN A 12 -2.14 -40.93 -12.28
CA GLN A 12 -2.92 -41.94 -12.99
C GLN A 12 -4.33 -41.40 -13.30
N LEU A 13 -5.00 -40.77 -12.32
CA LEU A 13 -6.30 -40.11 -12.53
C LEU A 13 -6.25 -39.03 -13.61
N ARG A 14 -5.20 -38.19 -13.60
CA ARG A 14 -5.03 -37.13 -14.59
C ARG A 14 -4.74 -37.69 -15.98
N THR A 15 -4.01 -38.80 -16.08
CA THR A 15 -3.75 -39.50 -17.34
C THR A 15 -5.04 -40.09 -17.89
N GLN A 16 -5.81 -40.82 -17.06
CA GLN A 16 -7.11 -41.38 -17.43
C GLN A 16 -8.11 -40.31 -17.87
N ALA A 17 -8.14 -39.16 -17.18
CA ALA A 17 -8.99 -38.04 -17.57
C ALA A 17 -8.58 -37.42 -18.92
N LYS A 18 -7.29 -37.35 -19.24
CA LYS A 18 -6.81 -36.89 -20.55
C LYS A 18 -7.17 -37.88 -21.67
N GLU A 19 -7.08 -39.18 -21.40
CA GLU A 19 -7.48 -40.23 -22.34
C GLU A 19 -8.99 -40.19 -22.60
N LEU A 20 -9.81 -40.06 -21.55
CA LEU A 20 -11.26 -39.91 -21.67
C LEU A 20 -11.62 -38.65 -22.46
N LEU A 21 -10.99 -37.51 -22.16
CA LEU A 21 -11.17 -36.27 -22.91
C LEU A 21 -10.85 -36.45 -24.40
N LYS A 22 -9.76 -37.14 -24.72
CA LYS A 22 -9.34 -37.42 -26.10
C LYS A 22 -10.33 -38.34 -26.80
N ALA A 23 -10.82 -39.38 -26.13
CA ALA A 23 -11.80 -40.31 -26.69
C ALA A 23 -13.15 -39.62 -26.98
N VAL A 24 -13.66 -38.81 -26.04
CA VAL A 24 -14.90 -38.03 -26.24
C VAL A 24 -14.76 -37.04 -27.40
N ARG A 25 -13.64 -36.32 -27.50
CA ARG A 25 -13.37 -35.41 -28.62
C ARG A 25 -13.15 -36.13 -29.95
N GLY A 26 -12.70 -37.39 -29.90
CA GLY A 26 -12.53 -38.26 -31.05
C GLY A 26 -13.83 -38.92 -31.53
N GLY A 27 -14.97 -38.68 -30.88
CA GLY A 27 -16.27 -39.22 -31.28
C GLY A 27 -16.55 -40.64 -30.79
N ASP A 28 -15.83 -41.13 -29.78
CA ASP A 28 -16.08 -42.44 -29.18
C ASP A 28 -17.45 -42.45 -28.46
N ALA A 29 -18.38 -43.27 -28.96
CA ALA A 29 -19.75 -43.34 -28.47
C ALA A 29 -19.85 -43.89 -27.03
N GLU A 30 -18.94 -44.79 -26.63
CA GLU A 30 -18.91 -45.37 -25.29
C GLU A 30 -18.35 -44.37 -24.28
N ALA A 31 -17.27 -43.68 -24.65
CA ALA A 31 -16.73 -42.57 -23.86
C ALA A 31 -17.75 -41.44 -23.68
N PHE A 32 -18.51 -41.12 -24.74
CA PHE A 32 -19.58 -40.12 -24.68
C PHE A 32 -20.70 -40.55 -23.73
N ALA A 33 -21.12 -41.82 -23.78
CA ALA A 33 -22.13 -42.37 -22.88
C ALA A 33 -21.69 -42.32 -21.42
N ARG A 34 -20.42 -42.64 -21.13
CA ARG A 34 -19.82 -42.55 -19.78
C ARG A 34 -19.83 -41.14 -19.21
N ALA A 35 -19.53 -40.15 -20.05
CA ALA A 35 -19.42 -38.77 -19.62
C ALA A 35 -20.78 -38.04 -19.59
N ARG A 36 -21.77 -38.49 -20.37
CA ARG A 36 -23.09 -37.85 -20.57
C ARG A 36 -23.83 -37.41 -19.28
N PRO A 37 -23.73 -38.10 -18.13
CA PRO A 37 -24.38 -37.65 -16.89
C PRO A 37 -23.82 -36.34 -16.31
N TYR A 38 -22.68 -35.84 -16.82
CA TYR A 38 -21.87 -34.79 -16.19
C TYR A 38 -21.72 -33.51 -17.01
N PHE A 39 -22.22 -33.49 -18.24
CA PHE A 39 -22.16 -32.32 -19.10
C PHE A 39 -23.40 -32.23 -19.99
N SER A 40 -23.83 -31.01 -20.31
CA SER A 40 -25.00 -30.78 -21.16
C SER A 40 -24.62 -30.88 -22.64
N ARG A 41 -25.59 -31.16 -23.52
CA ARG A 41 -25.37 -31.37 -24.97
C ARG A 41 -24.70 -30.18 -25.69
N ASN A 42 -24.65 -29.00 -25.07
CA ASN A 42 -24.12 -27.76 -25.67
C ASN A 42 -22.81 -27.28 -25.01
N ASP A 43 -22.25 -28.00 -24.03
CA ASP A 43 -21.00 -27.59 -23.36
C ASP A 43 -19.78 -28.31 -23.94
N ASP A 44 -18.66 -27.57 -24.09
CA ASP A 44 -17.37 -28.14 -24.45
C ASP A 44 -16.87 -29.08 -23.35
N PHE A 45 -16.75 -30.37 -23.67
CA PHE A 45 -16.19 -31.36 -22.74
C PHE A 45 -14.73 -31.00 -22.43
N SER A 46 -14.48 -30.62 -21.18
CA SER A 46 -13.20 -30.10 -20.68
C SER A 46 -12.43 -31.16 -19.89
N LEU A 47 -11.15 -30.89 -19.61
CA LEU A 47 -10.35 -31.76 -18.74
C LEU A 47 -10.95 -31.86 -17.34
N VAL A 48 -11.52 -30.77 -16.82
CA VAL A 48 -12.17 -30.74 -15.50
C VAL A 48 -13.40 -31.65 -15.48
N SER A 49 -14.19 -31.64 -16.55
CA SER A 49 -15.34 -32.53 -16.73
C SER A 49 -14.91 -34.00 -16.79
N ALA A 50 -13.85 -34.31 -17.54
CA ALA A 50 -13.31 -35.67 -17.63
C ALA A 50 -12.77 -36.16 -16.29
N GLN A 51 -12.09 -35.31 -15.52
CA GLN A 51 -11.61 -35.68 -14.19
C GLN A 51 -12.74 -35.94 -13.19
N LEU A 52 -13.87 -35.21 -13.28
CA LEU A 52 -15.06 -35.46 -12.45
C LEU A 52 -15.68 -36.84 -12.71
N VAL A 53 -15.73 -37.26 -13.97
CA VAL A 53 -16.23 -38.59 -14.36
C VAL A 53 -15.37 -39.67 -13.70
N ILE A 54 -14.05 -39.59 -13.86
CA ILE A 54 -13.12 -40.56 -13.27
C ILE A 54 -13.18 -40.53 -11.74
N ALA A 55 -13.33 -39.35 -11.12
CA ALA A 55 -13.46 -39.22 -9.67
C ALA A 55 -14.69 -39.98 -9.13
N ARG A 56 -15.84 -39.88 -9.79
CA ARG A 56 -17.05 -40.60 -9.38
C ARG A 56 -16.99 -42.10 -9.64
N GLU A 57 -16.34 -42.53 -10.72
CA GLU A 57 -16.07 -43.96 -10.96
C GLU A 57 -15.20 -44.58 -9.84
N ASN A 58 -14.38 -43.76 -9.17
CA ASN A 58 -13.58 -44.16 -8.00
C ASN A 58 -14.28 -43.92 -6.65
N GLY A 59 -15.59 -43.62 -6.65
CA GLY A 59 -16.40 -43.52 -5.44
C GLY A 59 -16.47 -42.14 -4.78
N PHE A 60 -15.90 -41.09 -5.40
CA PHE A 60 -15.94 -39.73 -4.83
C PHE A 60 -17.13 -38.94 -5.36
N SER A 61 -17.99 -38.43 -4.46
CA SER A 61 -19.20 -37.70 -4.81
C SER A 61 -18.95 -36.26 -5.29
N SER A 62 -17.81 -35.68 -4.90
CA SER A 62 -17.40 -34.31 -5.25
C SER A 62 -15.88 -34.15 -5.38
N TRP A 63 -15.46 -33.08 -6.06
CA TRP A 63 -14.05 -32.66 -6.11
C TRP A 63 -13.43 -32.42 -4.74
N LEU A 64 -14.23 -31.93 -3.78
CA LEU A 64 -13.80 -31.63 -2.43
C LEU A 64 -13.46 -32.94 -1.68
N GLU A 65 -14.27 -33.97 -1.86
CA GLU A 65 -14.06 -35.28 -1.26
C GLU A 65 -12.82 -35.98 -1.80
N LEU A 66 -12.62 -35.93 -3.13
CA LEU A 66 -11.40 -36.44 -3.77
C LEU A 66 -10.15 -35.75 -3.23
N ARG A 67 -10.14 -34.41 -3.15
CA ARG A 67 -8.98 -33.64 -2.65
C ARG A 67 -8.67 -33.91 -1.18
N ARG A 68 -9.69 -34.15 -0.34
CA ARG A 68 -9.52 -34.54 1.06
C ARG A 68 -8.90 -35.93 1.18
N ALA A 69 -9.38 -36.87 0.38
CA ALA A 69 -8.88 -38.25 0.37
C ALA A 69 -7.45 -38.38 -0.16
N THR A 70 -7.06 -37.51 -1.10
CA THR A 70 -5.70 -37.51 -1.70
C THR A 70 -4.70 -36.60 -0.98
N GLY A 71 -5.13 -35.89 0.08
CA GLY A 71 -4.28 -34.92 0.78
C GLY A 71 -3.94 -33.66 -0.02
N GLU A 72 -4.67 -33.39 -1.11
CA GLU A 72 -4.56 -32.17 -1.94
C GLU A 72 -5.43 -31.01 -1.45
N GLU A 73 -6.17 -31.16 -0.34
CA GLU A 73 -6.56 -29.99 0.44
C GLU A 73 -5.25 -29.40 0.96
N LYS A 74 -4.72 -28.38 0.27
CA LYS A 74 -3.60 -27.59 0.78
C LYS A 74 -4.01 -27.19 2.20
N ARG A 75 -3.41 -27.81 3.22
CA ARG A 75 -3.33 -27.17 4.53
C ARG A 75 -2.90 -25.72 4.21
N PRO A 76 -3.61 -24.70 4.71
CA PRO A 76 -3.12 -23.34 4.54
C PRO A 76 -1.64 -23.38 4.91
N ASP A 77 -0.79 -22.89 4.02
CA ASP A 77 0.63 -22.87 4.34
C ASP A 77 0.78 -22.15 5.70
N ARG A 78 1.76 -22.54 6.52
CA ARG A 78 1.92 -21.93 7.86
C ARG A 78 1.99 -20.40 7.81
N LEU A 79 2.34 -19.86 6.64
CA LEU A 79 2.24 -18.46 6.29
C LEU A 79 0.79 -17.95 6.32
N SER A 80 -0.13 -18.52 5.54
CA SER A 80 -1.56 -18.17 5.59
C SER A 80 -2.13 -18.33 7.00
N GLU A 81 -1.81 -19.41 7.71
CA GLU A 81 -2.31 -19.61 9.08
C GLU A 81 -1.83 -18.51 10.04
N MET A 82 -0.60 -18.03 9.89
CA MET A 82 -0.06 -16.93 10.69
C MET A 82 -0.81 -15.63 10.38
N PHE A 83 -0.99 -15.30 9.10
CA PHE A 83 -1.72 -14.11 8.70
C PHE A 83 -3.19 -14.15 9.15
N ASP A 84 -3.87 -15.30 9.02
CA ASP A 84 -5.25 -15.49 9.48
C ASP A 84 -5.35 -15.30 11.00
N ALA A 85 -4.38 -15.81 11.78
CA ALA A 85 -4.36 -15.65 13.23
C ALA A 85 -4.18 -14.18 13.64
N VAL A 86 -3.28 -13.45 12.96
CA VAL A 86 -3.06 -12.01 13.23
C VAL A 86 -4.26 -11.17 12.78
N ASP A 87 -4.86 -11.46 11.63
CA ASP A 87 -6.07 -10.79 11.15
C ASP A 87 -7.27 -11.00 12.09
N ALA A 88 -7.34 -12.17 12.73
CA ALA A 88 -8.34 -12.51 13.74
C ALA A 88 -8.01 -12.02 15.16
N LEU A 89 -6.86 -11.37 15.37
CA LEU A 89 -6.35 -10.95 16.69
C LEU A 89 -6.22 -12.11 17.70
N ASP A 90 -5.93 -13.33 17.23
CA ASP A 90 -5.78 -14.53 18.05
C ASP A 90 -4.34 -14.69 18.54
N LEU A 91 -4.01 -14.01 19.65
CA LEU A 91 -2.68 -14.01 20.24
C LEU A 91 -2.17 -15.41 20.61
N GLU A 92 -3.03 -16.29 21.13
CA GLU A 92 -2.61 -17.62 21.55
C GLU A 92 -2.28 -18.51 20.36
N ARG A 93 -3.04 -18.38 19.26
CA ARG A 93 -2.69 -19.04 18.01
C ARG A 93 -1.40 -18.50 17.41
N VAL A 94 -1.18 -17.17 17.41
CA VAL A 94 0.08 -16.56 16.99
C VAL A 94 1.26 -17.13 17.79
N ARG A 95 1.17 -17.14 19.13
CA ARG A 95 2.21 -17.69 20.02
C ARG A 95 2.46 -19.17 19.76
N SER A 96 1.41 -19.96 19.55
CA SER A 96 1.52 -21.38 19.19
C SER A 96 2.30 -21.57 17.89
N LEU A 97 1.96 -20.80 16.86
CA LEU A 97 2.64 -20.84 15.56
C LEU A 97 4.11 -20.39 15.65
N LEU A 98 4.41 -19.33 16.41
CA LEU A 98 5.78 -18.86 16.64
C LEU A 98 6.63 -19.89 17.40
N ARG A 99 6.08 -20.55 18.43
CA ARG A 99 6.77 -21.65 19.14
C ARG A 99 7.09 -22.82 18.19
N ALA A 100 6.18 -23.14 17.27
CA ALA A 100 6.39 -24.21 16.30
C ALA A 100 7.32 -23.80 15.14
N SER A 101 7.39 -22.51 14.79
CA SER A 101 8.15 -21.97 13.67
C SER A 101 8.48 -20.49 13.88
N PRO A 102 9.59 -20.15 14.55
CA PRO A 102 9.96 -18.77 14.85
C PRO A 102 10.15 -17.89 13.61
N ASN A 103 10.56 -18.49 12.49
CA ASN A 103 10.72 -17.80 11.21
C ASN A 103 9.42 -17.20 10.64
N LEU A 104 8.25 -17.61 11.16
CA LEU A 104 6.98 -17.00 10.78
C LEU A 104 6.88 -15.53 11.23
N ALA A 105 7.68 -15.08 12.21
CA ALA A 105 7.73 -13.68 12.61
C ALA A 105 8.21 -12.74 11.48
N GLY A 106 9.00 -13.27 10.54
CA GLY A 106 9.51 -12.53 9.39
C GLY A 106 8.76 -12.77 8.09
N CYS A 107 7.55 -13.36 8.12
CA CYS A 107 6.82 -13.70 6.90
C CYS A 107 6.14 -12.47 6.26
N TRP A 108 5.92 -12.57 4.95
CA TRP A 108 5.34 -11.53 4.10
C TRP A 108 4.24 -12.09 3.22
N ARG A 109 3.22 -11.29 2.93
CA ARG A 109 2.21 -11.60 1.91
C ARG A 109 2.07 -10.47 0.90
N LYS A 110 1.56 -10.82 -0.29
CA LYS A 110 1.18 -9.85 -1.31
C LYS A 110 -0.21 -9.31 -0.99
N THR A 111 -0.40 -8.01 -1.14
CA THR A 111 -1.69 -7.34 -0.92
C THR A 111 -2.50 -7.27 -2.22
N ASP A 112 -3.81 -7.04 -2.11
CA ASP A 112 -4.73 -6.99 -3.26
C ASP A 112 -4.39 -5.85 -4.23
N TYR A 113 -3.81 -4.76 -3.72
CA TYR A 113 -3.35 -3.60 -4.50
C TYR A 113 -1.92 -3.76 -5.03
N GLY A 114 -1.35 -4.96 -4.97
CA GLY A 114 -0.08 -5.31 -5.61
C GLY A 114 1.17 -5.05 -4.77
N GLY A 115 1.03 -4.54 -3.55
CA GLY A 115 2.13 -4.32 -2.60
C GLY A 115 2.48 -5.56 -1.78
N TRP A 116 3.39 -5.38 -0.81
CA TRP A 116 3.78 -6.41 0.15
C TRP A 116 3.69 -5.87 1.56
N GLU A 117 3.18 -6.70 2.47
CA GLU A 117 3.12 -6.40 3.89
C GLU A 117 3.69 -7.58 4.70
N SER A 118 4.46 -7.27 5.74
CA SER A 118 4.92 -8.30 6.69
C SER A 118 3.82 -8.61 7.70
N VAL A 119 3.93 -9.73 8.40
CA VAL A 119 3.01 -10.06 9.50
C VAL A 119 2.97 -8.96 10.58
N LEU A 120 4.09 -8.27 10.81
CA LEU A 120 4.15 -7.13 11.74
C LEU A 120 3.39 -5.91 11.23
N HIS A 121 3.34 -5.66 9.91
CA HIS A 121 2.47 -4.61 9.36
C HIS A 121 0.99 -4.91 9.64
N VAL A 122 0.58 -6.17 9.49
CA VAL A 122 -0.81 -6.57 9.76
C VAL A 122 -1.14 -6.38 11.24
N ALA A 123 -0.26 -6.82 12.15
CA ALA A 123 -0.44 -6.60 13.58
C ALA A 123 -0.51 -5.10 13.93
N ALA A 124 0.35 -4.29 13.31
CA ALA A 124 0.39 -2.84 13.48
C ALA A 124 -0.90 -2.16 13.00
N LYS A 125 -1.35 -2.51 11.78
CA LYS A 125 -2.60 -2.01 11.19
C LYS A 125 -3.83 -2.39 12.03
N ARG A 126 -3.80 -3.57 12.65
CA ARG A 126 -4.87 -4.05 13.55
C ARG A 126 -4.79 -3.46 14.96
N GLY A 127 -3.72 -2.74 15.30
CA GLY A 127 -3.57 -2.04 16.58
C GLY A 127 -3.31 -2.96 17.78
N SER A 128 -2.85 -4.20 17.58
CA SER A 128 -2.57 -5.10 18.71
C SER A 128 -1.11 -5.03 19.13
N LEU A 129 -0.89 -4.39 20.29
CA LEU A 129 0.42 -4.30 20.95
C LEU A 129 0.96 -5.68 21.32
N GLU A 130 0.11 -6.56 21.84
CA GLU A 130 0.51 -7.87 22.34
C GLU A 130 0.99 -8.79 21.21
N ILE A 131 0.29 -8.77 20.07
CA ILE A 131 0.69 -9.54 18.89
C ILE A 131 1.96 -8.95 18.29
N ALA A 132 2.04 -7.62 18.16
CA ALA A 132 3.25 -6.96 17.67
C ALA A 132 4.46 -7.30 18.54
N ALA A 133 4.31 -7.25 19.87
CA ALA A 133 5.36 -7.59 20.81
C ALA A 133 5.80 -9.06 20.67
N ALA A 134 4.86 -10.00 20.59
CA ALA A 134 5.18 -11.41 20.38
C ALA A 134 5.96 -11.65 19.07
N LEU A 135 5.61 -10.93 17.99
CA LEU A 135 6.32 -11.01 16.72
C LEU A 135 7.75 -10.43 16.82
N VAL A 136 7.91 -9.26 17.46
CA VAL A 136 9.22 -8.62 17.66
C VAL A 136 10.13 -9.46 18.56
N GLU A 137 9.60 -10.04 19.65
CA GLU A 137 10.31 -10.98 20.52
C GLU A 137 10.78 -12.24 19.75
N ALA A 138 9.96 -12.72 18.81
CA ALA A 138 10.31 -13.84 17.92
C ALA A 138 11.26 -13.45 16.78
N GLY A 139 11.72 -12.19 16.72
CA GLY A 139 12.72 -11.73 15.76
C GLY A 139 12.16 -11.14 14.47
N ALA A 140 10.91 -10.66 14.48
CA ALA A 140 10.41 -9.87 13.36
C ALA A 140 11.29 -8.63 13.10
N GLU A 141 11.51 -8.33 11.81
CA GLU A 141 12.15 -7.08 11.40
C GLU A 141 11.22 -5.90 11.73
N VAL A 142 11.62 -5.08 12.72
CA VAL A 142 10.78 -3.99 13.24
C VAL A 142 10.62 -2.87 12.21
N TYR A 143 11.70 -2.53 11.48
CA TYR A 143 11.71 -1.52 10.42
C TYR A 143 11.63 -2.14 9.03
N ALA A 144 10.64 -3.00 8.82
CA ALA A 144 10.45 -3.69 7.56
C ALA A 144 9.88 -2.76 6.48
N VAL A 145 10.69 -2.37 5.48
CA VAL A 145 10.27 -1.55 4.32
C VAL A 145 10.64 -2.27 3.03
N ARG A 146 9.68 -2.55 2.15
CA ARG A 146 9.94 -3.33 0.91
C ARG A 146 9.65 -2.60 -0.39
N GLN A 147 8.50 -1.94 -0.52
CA GLN A 147 8.08 -1.27 -1.77
C GLN A 147 7.28 0.03 -1.57
N SER A 148 6.57 0.17 -0.45
CA SER A 148 5.74 1.36 -0.16
C SER A 148 6.42 2.36 0.77
N ASP A 149 7.65 2.09 1.21
CA ASP A 149 8.40 2.83 2.25
C ASP A 149 7.79 2.91 3.65
N TYR A 150 6.58 2.40 3.87
CA TYR A 150 5.95 2.54 5.17
C TYR A 150 6.33 1.38 6.08
N PRO A 151 7.08 1.63 7.17
CA PRO A 151 7.38 0.62 8.17
C PRO A 151 6.12 0.26 8.97
N PRO A 152 6.10 -0.85 9.73
CA PRO A 152 4.98 -1.21 10.60
C PRO A 152 4.51 -0.07 11.52
N VAL A 153 5.43 0.74 12.05
CA VAL A 153 5.07 1.90 12.90
C VAL A 153 4.21 2.95 12.18
N PHE A 154 4.34 3.07 10.86
CA PHE A 154 3.49 3.95 10.05
C PHE A 154 2.04 3.48 10.06
N GLU A 155 1.80 2.18 9.90
CA GLU A 155 0.46 1.59 9.97
C GLU A 155 -0.14 1.71 11.38
N ALA A 156 0.68 1.51 12.41
CA ALA A 156 0.27 1.63 13.81
C ALA A 156 -0.31 3.02 14.13
N ARG A 157 0.22 4.09 13.51
CA ARG A 157 -0.26 5.46 13.73
C ARG A 157 -1.74 5.66 13.39
N PHE A 158 -2.27 4.87 12.45
CA PHE A 158 -3.68 4.91 12.02
C PHE A 158 -4.57 3.89 12.74
N SER A 159 -3.99 3.01 13.56
CA SER A 159 -4.74 1.99 14.32
C SER A 159 -5.45 2.52 15.56
N GLY A 160 -5.09 3.73 16.02
CA GLY A 160 -5.63 4.33 17.25
C GLY A 160 -4.96 3.86 18.55
N ASN A 161 -3.87 3.08 18.47
CA ASN A 161 -3.11 2.60 19.62
C ASN A 161 -1.75 3.33 19.75
N PRO A 162 -1.66 4.40 20.57
CA PRO A 162 -0.42 5.15 20.75
C PRO A 162 0.67 4.36 21.48
N GLU A 163 0.32 3.45 22.40
CA GLU A 163 1.30 2.60 23.08
C GLU A 163 2.02 1.67 22.10
N LEU A 164 1.31 1.16 21.08
CA LEU A 164 1.90 0.38 20.00
C LEU A 164 2.85 1.21 19.13
N VAL A 165 2.53 2.47 18.87
CA VAL A 165 3.43 3.38 18.14
C VAL A 165 4.73 3.55 18.92
N GLU A 166 4.66 3.90 20.20
CA GLU A 166 5.85 4.06 21.04
C GLU A 166 6.65 2.78 21.20
N TYR A 167 5.98 1.63 21.35
CA TYR A 167 6.64 0.33 21.39
C TYR A 167 7.46 0.07 20.12
N LEU A 168 6.88 0.28 18.94
CA LEU A 168 7.58 0.05 17.67
C LEU A 168 8.70 1.06 17.44
N LEU A 169 8.53 2.33 17.83
CA LEU A 169 9.59 3.34 17.75
C LEU A 169 10.78 2.97 18.64
N ALA A 170 10.53 2.58 19.89
CA ALA A 170 11.57 2.15 20.83
C ALA A 170 12.27 0.88 20.33
N ALA A 171 11.51 -0.15 19.97
CA ALA A 171 12.07 -1.41 19.48
C ALA A 171 12.89 -1.23 18.18
N SER A 172 12.51 -0.29 17.33
CA SER A 172 13.26 0.07 16.12
C SER A 172 14.57 0.80 16.47
N ALA A 173 14.50 1.81 17.33
CA ALA A 173 15.67 2.59 17.78
C ALA A 173 16.72 1.74 18.52
N GLU A 174 16.29 0.78 19.33
CA GLU A 174 17.19 -0.14 20.04
C GLU A 174 17.95 -1.06 19.07
N ARG A 175 17.32 -1.45 17.96
CA ARG A 175 17.88 -2.40 17.00
C ARG A 175 18.72 -1.76 15.90
N ASP A 176 18.43 -0.52 15.54
CA ASP A 176 19.15 0.19 14.49
C ASP A 176 20.57 0.63 14.95
N ASN A 177 20.83 0.71 16.25
CA ASN A 177 22.09 1.17 16.85
C ASN A 177 22.64 2.47 16.19
N GLY A 178 21.74 3.41 15.89
CA GLY A 178 22.06 4.69 15.26
C GLY A 178 22.35 4.62 13.75
N GLN A 179 22.17 3.46 13.11
CA GLN A 179 22.39 3.29 11.67
C GLN A 179 21.19 3.77 10.84
N PRO A 180 21.41 4.05 9.54
CA PRO A 180 20.31 4.32 8.61
C PRO A 180 19.32 3.14 8.55
N PRO A 181 18.02 3.40 8.24
CA PRO A 181 17.47 4.69 7.79
C PRO A 181 16.88 5.54 8.93
N THR A 182 16.85 5.04 10.16
CA THR A 182 16.17 5.65 11.32
C THR A 182 17.12 6.42 12.23
N TYR A 183 18.43 6.16 12.19
CA TYR A 183 19.46 6.89 12.95
C TYR A 183 19.16 6.93 14.46
N GLY A 184 18.60 5.84 15.00
CA GLY A 184 18.19 5.70 16.39
C GLY A 184 16.90 6.44 16.76
N CYS A 185 16.19 7.03 15.79
CA CYS A 185 14.95 7.76 16.05
C CYS A 185 13.71 6.86 15.97
N GLY A 186 13.89 5.57 15.64
CA GLY A 186 12.83 4.57 15.50
C GLY A 186 12.05 4.64 14.18
N ILE A 187 12.06 5.79 13.52
CA ILE A 187 11.44 6.04 12.21
C ILE A 187 12.31 6.97 11.38
N ASP A 188 12.30 6.90 10.05
CA ASP A 188 13.05 7.86 9.21
C ASP A 188 12.37 9.24 9.20
N ILE A 189 13.16 10.30 8.95
CA ILE A 189 12.68 11.68 9.00
C ILE A 189 11.57 11.99 7.99
N VAL A 190 11.56 11.35 6.81
CA VAL A 190 10.53 11.58 5.79
C VAL A 190 9.19 11.01 6.25
N CYS A 191 9.20 9.81 6.84
CA CYS A 191 8.01 9.22 7.47
C CYS A 191 7.57 9.99 8.73
N ALA A 192 8.49 10.40 9.61
CA ALA A 192 8.18 11.23 10.77
C ALA A 192 7.48 12.54 10.37
N SER A 193 8.03 13.23 9.36
CA SER A 193 7.47 14.47 8.82
C SER A 193 6.08 14.24 8.25
N ARG A 194 5.87 13.14 7.53
CA ARG A 194 4.56 12.77 6.99
C ARG A 194 3.51 12.50 8.07
N LEU A 195 3.91 12.02 9.23
CA LEU A 195 3.01 11.66 10.33
C LEU A 195 2.83 12.80 11.35
N GLY A 196 3.49 13.95 11.15
CA GLY A 196 3.42 15.08 12.08
C GLY A 196 4.17 14.82 13.40
N MET A 197 5.14 13.92 13.42
CA MET A 197 5.92 13.57 14.62
C MET A 197 7.06 14.58 14.82
N LEU A 198 6.72 15.79 15.27
CA LEU A 198 7.69 16.89 15.44
C LEU A 198 8.86 16.50 16.36
N ASP A 199 8.59 15.79 17.45
CA ASP A 199 9.61 15.28 18.38
C ASP A 199 10.66 14.41 17.67
N ARG A 200 10.23 13.55 16.74
CA ARG A 200 11.13 12.70 15.97
C ARG A 200 11.86 13.48 14.88
N VAL A 201 11.22 14.49 14.29
CA VAL A 201 11.87 15.40 13.34
C VAL A 201 13.01 16.18 14.02
N GLU A 202 12.73 16.81 15.15
CA GLU A 202 13.74 17.53 15.96
C GLU A 202 14.88 16.60 16.40
N MET A 203 14.55 15.37 16.81
CA MET A 203 15.55 14.36 17.17
C MET A 203 16.48 14.01 16.00
N HIS A 204 15.93 13.83 14.79
CA HIS A 204 16.74 13.62 13.59
C HIS A 204 17.66 14.79 13.31
N LEU A 205 17.13 16.02 13.31
CA LEU A 205 17.90 17.23 13.00
C LEU A 205 19.00 17.50 14.03
N THR A 206 18.76 17.14 15.29
CA THR A 206 19.78 17.22 16.36
C THR A 206 20.92 16.23 16.14
N ARG A 207 20.62 15.02 15.66
CA ARG A 207 21.61 13.95 15.45
C ARG A 207 22.36 14.08 14.15
N ASP A 208 21.68 14.54 13.10
CA ASP A 208 22.23 14.75 11.76
C ASP A 208 21.56 15.98 11.11
N PRO A 209 22.25 17.13 11.09
CA PRO A 209 21.75 18.33 10.41
C PRO A 209 21.48 18.12 8.92
N PHE A 210 22.10 17.13 8.26
CA PHE A 210 21.85 16.84 6.85
C PHE A 210 20.62 15.95 6.63
N ALA A 211 19.98 15.45 7.68
CA ALA A 211 18.75 14.67 7.58
C ALA A 211 17.62 15.47 6.89
N VAL A 212 17.66 16.80 7.00
CA VAL A 212 16.72 17.72 6.33
C VAL A 212 16.71 17.60 4.79
N TYR A 213 17.79 17.07 4.19
CA TYR A 213 17.90 16.90 2.73
C TYR A 213 17.50 15.50 2.23
N ARG A 214 17.03 14.63 3.13
CA ARG A 214 16.62 13.27 2.76
C ARG A 214 15.41 13.25 1.83
N ARG A 215 15.37 12.22 0.98
CA ARG A 215 14.26 11.93 0.08
C ARG A 215 13.71 10.52 0.32
N GLY A 216 12.40 10.35 0.20
CA GLY A 216 11.75 9.03 0.24
C GLY A 216 11.72 8.32 -1.13
N CYS A 217 11.07 7.15 -1.21
CA CYS A 217 11.02 6.27 -2.39
C CYS A 217 10.51 6.87 -3.68
N ILE A 218 9.66 7.89 -3.57
CA ILE A 218 9.12 8.63 -4.72
C ILE A 218 9.84 9.97 -4.88
N GLY A 219 11.07 10.13 -4.38
CA GLY A 219 11.83 11.37 -4.58
C GLY A 219 11.33 12.60 -3.82
N LYS A 220 10.26 12.46 -3.02
CA LYS A 220 9.73 13.49 -2.11
C LYS A 220 10.75 13.92 -1.06
N THR A 221 10.91 15.21 -0.83
CA THR A 221 11.67 15.74 0.32
C THR A 221 10.84 15.70 1.62
N VAL A 222 11.49 15.99 2.74
CA VAL A 222 10.87 16.12 4.06
C VAL A 222 9.70 17.11 4.12
N LEU A 223 9.64 18.11 3.23
CA LEU A 223 8.57 19.13 3.23
C LEU A 223 7.27 18.70 2.54
N HIS A 224 7.29 17.75 1.60
CA HIS A 224 6.14 17.50 0.71
C HIS A 224 4.89 17.00 1.46
N TRP A 225 5.04 15.94 2.26
CA TRP A 225 3.91 15.40 3.03
C TRP A 225 3.42 16.29 4.16
N PRO A 226 4.27 16.88 5.04
CA PRO A 226 3.76 17.79 6.05
C PRO A 226 3.10 19.03 5.44
N ALA A 227 3.58 19.52 4.29
CA ALA A 227 2.92 20.58 3.54
C ALA A 227 1.50 20.19 3.09
N HIS A 228 1.35 19.01 2.48
CA HIS A 228 0.04 18.47 2.09
C HIS A 228 -0.89 18.23 3.30
N ASN A 229 -0.36 17.62 4.36
CA ASN A 229 -1.14 17.16 5.52
C ASN A 229 -1.44 18.27 6.54
N GLY A 230 -0.92 19.48 6.35
CA GLY A 230 -1.19 20.62 7.21
C GLY A 230 -0.39 20.68 8.51
N TYR A 231 0.74 19.97 8.60
CA TYR A 231 1.62 20.01 9.78
C TYR A 231 2.54 21.23 9.75
N VAL A 232 1.96 22.40 10.07
CA VAL A 232 2.64 23.70 10.02
C VAL A 232 3.88 23.75 10.92
N ASP A 233 3.80 23.20 12.11
CA ASP A 233 4.90 23.13 13.07
C ASP A 233 6.10 22.35 12.52
N VAL A 234 5.85 21.20 11.88
CA VAL A 234 6.86 20.41 11.19
C VAL A 234 7.43 21.16 9.98
N VAL A 235 6.58 21.82 9.17
CA VAL A 235 7.04 22.63 8.03
C VAL A 235 7.98 23.74 8.50
N GLU A 236 7.58 24.51 9.52
CA GLU A 236 8.38 25.61 10.07
C GLU A 236 9.72 25.13 10.64
N GLU A 237 9.74 24.00 11.37
CA GLU A 237 10.98 23.43 11.90
C GLU A 237 11.92 22.97 10.78
N LEU A 238 11.39 22.28 9.76
CA LEU A 238 12.18 21.84 8.62
C LEU A 238 12.76 23.02 7.83
N ILE A 239 11.98 24.08 7.59
CA ILE A 239 12.46 25.30 6.92
C ILE A 239 13.56 25.98 7.76
N ARG A 240 13.35 26.10 9.09
CA ARG A 240 14.36 26.64 10.02
C ARG A 240 15.66 25.83 9.98
N ALA A 241 15.56 24.52 9.83
CA ALA A 241 16.70 23.61 9.69
C ALA A 241 17.35 23.62 8.29
N GLY A 242 16.84 24.43 7.35
CA GLY A 242 17.45 24.62 6.03
C GLY A 242 16.87 23.73 4.93
N ALA A 243 15.65 23.21 5.11
CA ALA A 243 14.93 22.51 4.04
C ALA A 243 14.74 23.43 2.83
N VAL A 244 14.93 22.88 1.63
CA VAL A 244 14.74 23.63 0.39
C VAL A 244 13.25 23.77 0.10
N VAL A 245 12.73 24.97 0.30
CA VAL A 245 11.30 25.33 0.14
C VAL A 245 10.75 24.94 -1.23
N ASP A 246 11.51 25.20 -2.30
CA ASP A 246 11.13 24.93 -3.68
C ASP A 246 11.71 23.62 -4.25
N ALA A 247 11.96 22.62 -3.40
CA ALA A 247 12.49 21.35 -3.87
C ALA A 247 11.48 20.59 -4.74
N ASP A 248 11.91 20.10 -5.90
CA ASP A 248 11.07 19.22 -6.72
C ASP A 248 10.98 17.81 -6.13
N GLU A 249 9.77 17.25 -6.12
CA GLU A 249 9.55 15.80 -6.12
C GLU A 249 9.94 15.24 -7.50
N ILE A 250 10.64 14.11 -7.56
CA ILE A 250 11.33 13.63 -8.78
C ILE A 250 11.00 12.21 -9.21
N GLY A 251 10.12 11.52 -8.48
CA GLY A 251 9.75 10.13 -8.68
C GLY A 251 8.41 9.92 -9.40
N LEU A 252 7.32 10.56 -8.96
CA LEU A 252 5.96 10.13 -9.36
C LEU A 252 5.05 11.24 -9.90
N TYR A 253 4.76 12.25 -9.09
CA TYR A 253 3.79 13.31 -9.42
C TYR A 253 4.49 14.63 -9.79
N GLY A 254 5.69 14.83 -9.27
CA GLY A 254 6.43 16.07 -9.37
C GLY A 254 5.89 17.14 -8.43
N GLY A 255 6.11 18.39 -8.84
CA GLY A 255 5.73 19.56 -8.08
C GLY A 255 6.67 19.81 -6.90
N LYS A 256 6.40 20.93 -6.23
CA LYS A 256 7.11 21.44 -5.06
C LYS A 256 6.21 21.35 -3.83
N PRO A 257 6.71 21.54 -2.61
CA PRO A 257 5.88 21.58 -1.41
C PRO A 257 4.67 22.51 -1.52
N LEU A 258 4.79 23.64 -2.22
CA LEU A 258 3.68 24.57 -2.44
C LEU A 258 2.56 23.98 -3.32
N HIS A 259 2.90 23.20 -4.37
CA HIS A 259 1.90 22.47 -5.16
C HIS A 259 1.10 21.50 -4.29
N TRP A 260 1.77 20.80 -3.37
CA TRP A 260 1.18 19.81 -2.49
C TRP A 260 0.32 20.47 -1.39
N ALA A 261 0.77 21.59 -0.81
CA ALA A 261 -0.02 22.37 0.15
C ALA A 261 -1.30 22.94 -0.49
N ALA A 262 -1.22 23.37 -1.75
CA ALA A 262 -2.35 23.93 -2.49
C ALA A 262 -3.54 22.97 -2.64
N GLU A 263 -3.32 21.67 -2.47
CA GLU A 263 -4.39 20.66 -2.55
C GLU A 263 -5.28 20.63 -1.30
N TYR A 264 -4.76 20.96 -0.10
CA TYR A 264 -5.48 20.66 1.15
C TYR A 264 -5.31 21.66 2.30
N SER A 265 -4.18 22.37 2.42
CA SER A 265 -3.87 23.08 3.66
C SER A 265 -3.54 24.57 3.46
N PRO A 266 -4.48 25.48 3.76
CA PRO A 266 -4.24 26.92 3.74
C PRO A 266 -3.10 27.36 4.68
N SER A 267 -2.97 26.69 5.82
CA SER A 267 -2.00 27.07 6.85
C SER A 267 -0.56 26.79 6.44
N THR A 268 -0.27 25.61 5.89
CA THR A 268 1.09 25.31 5.37
C THR A 268 1.36 26.06 4.08
N LEU A 269 0.34 26.27 3.23
CA LEU A 269 0.45 27.11 2.04
C LEU A 269 0.92 28.53 2.42
N ARG A 270 0.29 29.15 3.42
CA ARG A 270 0.66 30.47 3.93
C ARG A 270 2.09 30.50 4.46
N SER A 271 2.49 29.47 5.22
CA SER A 271 3.86 29.34 5.74
C SER A 271 4.88 29.26 4.60
N LEU A 272 4.64 28.39 3.61
CA LEU A 272 5.53 28.24 2.45
C LEU A 272 5.67 29.54 1.63
N LEU A 273 4.55 30.24 1.39
CA LEU A 273 4.56 31.54 0.70
C LEU A 273 5.33 32.60 1.51
N HIS A 274 5.15 32.62 2.84
CA HIS A 274 5.89 33.52 3.73
C HIS A 274 7.40 33.28 3.66
N HIS A 275 7.82 32.01 3.54
CA HIS A 275 9.21 31.60 3.39
C HIS A 275 9.73 31.61 1.94
N GLY A 276 9.00 32.27 1.03
CA GLY A 276 9.49 32.59 -0.31
C GLY A 276 9.24 31.51 -1.37
N ALA A 277 8.34 30.55 -1.14
CA ALA A 277 7.90 29.64 -2.19
C ALA A 277 7.26 30.41 -3.35
N ASP A 278 7.64 30.08 -4.59
CA ASP A 278 7.12 30.77 -5.78
C ASP A 278 5.68 30.31 -6.12
N PRO A 279 4.66 31.19 -6.01
CA PRO A 279 3.26 30.87 -6.34
C PRO A 279 3.02 30.58 -7.83
N ASN A 280 4.00 30.90 -8.69
CA ASN A 280 3.98 30.65 -10.12
C ASN A 280 4.91 29.50 -10.55
N SER A 281 5.49 28.79 -9.58
CA SER A 281 6.36 27.65 -9.85
C SER A 281 5.65 26.59 -10.69
N ARG A 282 6.39 25.98 -11.62
CA ARG A 282 5.83 25.00 -12.56
C ARG A 282 6.28 23.61 -12.19
N ASN A 283 5.35 22.66 -12.19
CA ASN A 283 5.69 21.25 -12.11
C ASN A 283 6.41 20.82 -13.40
N LEU A 284 7.66 20.37 -13.27
CA LEU A 284 8.50 19.97 -14.40
C LEU A 284 8.40 18.49 -14.74
N MET A 285 7.65 17.71 -13.95
CA MET A 285 7.47 16.28 -14.19
C MET A 285 6.59 16.06 -15.42
N LYS A 286 7.10 15.25 -16.36
CA LYS A 286 6.34 14.86 -17.55
C LYS A 286 5.16 13.98 -17.16
N GLY A 287 3.98 14.31 -17.66
CA GLY A 287 2.77 13.55 -17.39
C GLY A 287 1.54 14.43 -17.28
N GLU A 288 0.57 13.97 -16.48
CA GLU A 288 -0.70 14.67 -16.34
C GLU A 288 -0.53 16.08 -15.73
N PHE A 289 0.45 16.27 -14.86
CA PHE A 289 0.62 17.55 -14.15
C PHE A 289 1.72 18.44 -14.73
N GLU A 290 2.20 18.14 -15.94
CA GLU A 290 3.29 18.90 -16.55
C GLU A 290 2.88 20.38 -16.76
N GLY A 291 3.70 21.28 -16.24
CA GLY A 291 3.48 22.71 -16.30
C GLY A 291 2.43 23.25 -15.32
N TYR A 292 1.85 22.41 -14.45
CA TYR A 292 0.89 22.88 -13.44
C TYR A 292 1.56 23.87 -12.48
N THR A 293 0.89 24.97 -12.22
CA THR A 293 1.19 25.87 -11.09
C THR A 293 0.44 25.40 -9.83
N PRO A 294 0.79 25.88 -8.63
CA PRO A 294 -0.02 25.62 -7.43
C PRO A 294 -1.50 25.95 -7.63
N LEU A 295 -1.82 27.00 -8.40
CA LEU A 295 -3.20 27.37 -8.70
C LEU A 295 -3.91 26.34 -9.61
N HIS A 296 -3.20 25.70 -10.55
CA HIS A 296 -3.76 24.57 -11.32
C HIS A 296 -4.05 23.36 -10.43
N MET A 297 -3.16 23.05 -9.48
CA MET A 297 -3.38 21.94 -8.53
C MET A 297 -4.62 22.21 -7.68
N CYS A 298 -4.71 23.40 -7.08
CA CYS A 298 -5.87 23.86 -6.34
C CYS A 298 -7.16 23.77 -7.18
N ALA A 299 -7.13 24.24 -8.43
CA ALA A 299 -8.28 24.25 -9.32
C ALA A 299 -8.80 22.85 -9.72
N ARG A 300 -7.98 21.81 -9.58
CA ARG A 300 -8.35 20.42 -9.88
C ARG A 300 -9.10 19.74 -8.73
N GLN A 301 -8.94 20.19 -7.49
CA GLN A 301 -9.43 19.43 -6.32
C GLN A 301 -10.94 19.53 -6.09
N ARG A 302 -11.52 18.52 -5.43
CA ARG A 302 -12.97 18.38 -5.19
C ARG A 302 -13.49 19.18 -4.00
N GLU A 303 -12.62 19.50 -3.04
CA GLU A 303 -12.96 20.13 -1.76
C GLU A 303 -12.75 21.64 -1.80
N GLU A 304 -13.15 22.34 -0.72
CA GLU A 304 -13.18 23.79 -0.52
C GLU A 304 -11.79 24.47 -0.57
N CYS A 305 -11.03 24.27 -1.65
CA CYS A 305 -9.72 24.88 -1.88
C CYS A 305 -9.83 26.37 -2.26
N LEU A 306 -11.00 26.99 -2.09
CA LEU A 306 -11.22 28.41 -2.38
C LEU A 306 -10.29 29.30 -1.56
N GLU A 307 -10.06 28.97 -0.27
CA GLU A 307 -9.09 29.70 0.54
C GLU A 307 -7.67 29.57 -0.03
N ASN A 308 -7.27 28.38 -0.49
CA ASN A 308 -5.96 28.18 -1.13
C ASN A 308 -5.83 28.99 -2.41
N ALA A 309 -6.88 29.04 -3.25
CA ALA A 309 -6.90 29.86 -4.46
C ALA A 309 -6.77 31.35 -4.11
N LEU A 310 -7.51 31.84 -3.12
CA LEU A 310 -7.40 33.22 -2.64
C LEU A 310 -5.97 33.54 -2.19
N LEU A 311 -5.38 32.69 -1.34
CA LEU A 311 -4.02 32.90 -0.83
C LEU A 311 -2.98 32.91 -1.95
N LEU A 312 -3.12 32.04 -2.95
CA LEU A 312 -2.25 32.03 -4.11
C LEU A 312 -2.37 33.31 -4.93
N LEU A 313 -3.60 33.79 -5.16
CA LEU A 313 -3.85 35.03 -5.91
C LEU A 313 -3.34 36.27 -5.15
N GLU A 314 -3.56 36.34 -3.83
CA GLU A 314 -2.99 37.38 -2.96
C GLU A 314 -1.45 37.37 -2.99
N ALA A 315 -0.84 36.19 -3.13
CA ALA A 315 0.60 36.04 -3.29
C ALA A 315 1.10 36.31 -4.73
N GLY A 316 0.23 36.63 -5.67
CA GLY A 316 0.59 36.97 -7.05
C GLY A 316 0.63 35.79 -8.02
N ALA A 317 -0.13 34.71 -7.76
CA ALA A 317 -0.35 33.66 -8.75
C ALA A 317 -1.03 34.22 -10.01
N VAL A 318 -0.52 33.84 -11.18
CA VAL A 318 -1.03 34.30 -12.47
C VAL A 318 -2.26 33.46 -12.86
N LEU A 319 -3.43 34.08 -12.84
CA LEU A 319 -4.72 33.47 -13.18
C LEU A 319 -4.73 32.85 -14.59
N GLU A 320 -4.05 33.50 -15.55
CA GLU A 320 -3.99 33.09 -16.96
C GLU A 320 -2.77 32.22 -17.29
N ALA A 321 -2.05 31.70 -16.28
CA ALA A 321 -0.93 30.81 -16.50
C ALA A 321 -1.41 29.55 -17.25
N LYS A 322 -0.66 29.11 -18.26
CA LYS A 322 -1.00 27.91 -19.03
C LYS A 322 -0.14 26.72 -18.62
N ASP A 323 -0.73 25.55 -18.44
CA ASP A 323 -0.01 24.29 -18.28
C ASP A 323 0.63 23.83 -19.61
N ALA A 324 1.25 22.65 -19.64
CA ALA A 324 1.86 22.11 -20.86
C ALA A 324 0.84 21.76 -21.96
N ARG A 325 -0.44 21.64 -21.63
CA ARG A 325 -1.56 21.40 -22.56
C ARG A 325 -2.26 22.68 -22.99
N GLY A 326 -1.78 23.84 -22.53
CA GLY A 326 -2.36 25.14 -22.84
C GLY A 326 -3.61 25.49 -22.01
N GLN A 327 -3.95 24.70 -20.98
CA GLN A 327 -5.09 24.93 -20.10
C GLN A 327 -4.73 25.94 -19.01
N THR A 328 -5.64 26.85 -18.70
CA THR A 328 -5.56 27.72 -17.51
C THR A 328 -6.08 26.98 -16.26
N PRO A 329 -5.84 27.48 -15.04
CA PRO A 329 -6.50 26.97 -13.84
C PRO A 329 -8.03 26.92 -13.97
N LEU A 330 -8.64 27.94 -14.58
CA LEU A 330 -10.08 27.98 -14.84
C LEU A 330 -10.52 26.86 -15.79
N ASP A 331 -9.75 26.57 -16.84
CA ASP A 331 -10.04 25.46 -17.75
C ASP A 331 -9.92 24.10 -17.06
N VAL A 332 -8.93 23.94 -16.17
CA VAL A 332 -8.76 22.73 -15.35
C VAL A 332 -9.95 22.56 -14.40
N ALA A 333 -10.41 23.63 -13.73
CA ALA A 333 -11.59 23.62 -12.87
C ALA A 333 -12.85 23.20 -13.64
N ARG A 334 -13.08 23.76 -14.84
CA ARG A 334 -14.19 23.39 -15.72
C ARG A 334 -14.14 21.93 -16.14
N THR A 335 -12.97 21.47 -16.60
CA THR A 335 -12.78 20.08 -17.07
C THR A 335 -13.04 19.07 -15.95
N ASN A 336 -12.73 19.42 -14.71
CA ASN A 336 -12.93 18.56 -13.54
C ASN A 336 -14.30 18.73 -12.87
N GLY A 337 -15.16 19.64 -13.35
CA GLY A 337 -16.47 19.90 -12.78
C GLY A 337 -16.42 20.55 -11.39
N ARG A 338 -15.50 21.50 -11.18
CA ARG A 338 -15.32 22.21 -9.89
C ARG A 338 -16.12 23.51 -9.89
N GLU A 339 -17.44 23.42 -9.80
CA GLU A 339 -18.37 24.55 -10.02
C GLU A 339 -18.05 25.78 -9.17
N GLN A 340 -17.86 25.62 -7.85
CA GLN A 340 -17.52 26.73 -6.95
C GLN A 340 -16.19 27.41 -7.32
N MET A 341 -15.18 26.61 -7.70
CA MET A 341 -13.89 27.14 -8.13
C MET A 341 -14.00 27.84 -9.49
N VAL A 342 -14.83 27.33 -10.40
CA VAL A 342 -15.11 27.99 -11.68
C VAL A 342 -15.76 29.34 -11.45
N GLU A 343 -16.78 29.42 -10.60
CA GLU A 343 -17.43 30.68 -10.24
C GLU A 343 -16.44 31.66 -9.61
N TYR A 344 -15.63 31.19 -8.65
CA TYR A 344 -14.65 32.01 -7.97
C TYR A 344 -13.58 32.56 -8.91
N LEU A 345 -12.94 31.71 -9.72
CA LEU A 345 -11.88 32.10 -10.66
C LEU A 345 -12.41 32.96 -11.82
N ALA A 346 -13.65 32.75 -12.25
CA ALA A 346 -14.27 33.59 -13.29
C ALA A 346 -14.67 34.99 -12.78
N ALA A 347 -14.71 35.19 -11.46
CA ALA A 347 -15.05 36.45 -10.81
C ALA A 347 -13.82 37.29 -10.40
N GLN A 348 -12.61 36.74 -10.52
CA GLN A 348 -11.34 37.47 -10.34
C GLN A 348 -11.00 38.28 -11.59
#